data_AF-A0A8J8AK31-F1
#
_entry.id   AF-A0A8J8AK31-F1
#
_cell.length_a   1.000
_cell.length_b   1.000
_cell.length_c   1.000
_cell.angle_alpha   90.00
_cell.angle_beta   90.00
_cell.angle_gamma   90.00
#
_symmetry.space_group_name_H-M   'P 1'
#
loop_
_entity.id
_entity.type
_entity.pdbx_description
1 polymer ?
#
loop_
_entity_poly.entity_id
_entity_poly.type
_entity_poly.pdbx_seq_one_letter_code
_entity_poly.pdbx_strand_id
1 'polypeptide(L)'
;MAFIGFVKSPYGPGRTYEEIIEKLKEMGFTVEFSKHHWAGDLPFGLVMAETNKGPVAIRWSLGKEFSIRLEAVDEETYDGFVEDTLEYINADSG
;
A
#
# COMPACT_ATOMS: atom_id res chain seq x y z
N MET A 1 11.19 -2.80 12.65
CA MET A 1 9.99 -3.61 12.39
C MET A 1 9.21 -2.87 11.33
N ALA A 2 8.88 -3.55 10.24
CA ALA A 2 8.17 -2.99 9.11
C ALA A 2 6.83 -3.70 8.95
N PHE A 3 5.95 -3.16 8.11
CA PHE A 3 4.68 -3.80 7.81
C PHE A 3 4.46 -3.87 6.31
N ILE A 4 3.96 -5.01 5.86
CA ILE A 4 3.41 -5.14 4.52
C ILE A 4 1.90 -5.33 4.60
N GLY A 5 1.19 -4.95 3.55
CA GLY A 5 -0.24 -5.06 3.51
C GLY A 5 -0.82 -5.32 2.14
N PHE A 6 -2.02 -5.87 2.16
CA PHE A 6 -2.80 -6.17 0.98
C PHE A 6 -4.17 -5.54 1.11
N VAL A 7 -4.56 -4.78 0.09
CA VAL A 7 -5.86 -4.13 0.02
C VAL A 7 -6.64 -4.55 -1.21
N LYS A 8 -7.93 -4.80 -1.00
CA LYS A 8 -8.93 -4.80 -2.07
C LYS A 8 -9.78 -3.56 -1.86
N SER A 9 -10.05 -2.83 -2.94
CA SER A 9 -10.82 -1.58 -2.89
C SER A 9 -11.84 -1.52 -4.02
N PRO A 10 -13.09 -1.12 -3.75
CA PRO A 10 -14.08 -0.87 -4.79
C PRO A 10 -13.93 0.53 -5.42
N TYR A 11 -12.91 1.28 -5.02
CA TYR A 11 -12.72 2.67 -5.40
C TYR A 11 -11.56 2.83 -6.38
N GLY A 12 -11.57 3.94 -7.12
CA GLY A 12 -10.41 4.34 -7.92
C GLY A 12 -9.16 4.64 -7.07
N PRO A 13 -8.00 4.89 -7.71
CA PRO A 13 -6.70 5.02 -7.04
C PRO A 13 -6.67 6.08 -5.94
N GLY A 14 -7.15 7.30 -6.20
CA GLY A 14 -7.13 8.40 -5.23
C GLY A 14 -7.94 8.09 -3.97
N ARG A 15 -9.19 7.63 -4.13
CA ARG A 15 -10.04 7.26 -2.99
C ARG A 15 -9.54 6.01 -2.28
N THR A 16 -8.93 5.07 -3.01
CA THR A 16 -8.29 3.89 -2.39
C THR A 16 -7.14 4.33 -1.48
N TYR A 17 -6.30 5.26 -1.94
CA TYR A 17 -5.23 5.82 -1.13
C TYR A 17 -5.76 6.50 0.14
N GLU A 18 -6.77 7.36 0.03
CA GLU A 18 -7.39 8.02 1.19
C GLU A 18 -7.92 7.02 2.23
N GLU A 19 -8.67 6.02 1.79
CA GLU A 19 -9.25 4.98 2.65
C GLU A 19 -8.15 4.13 3.33
N ILE A 20 -7.05 3.84 2.63
CA ILE A 20 -5.89 3.16 3.21
C ILE A 20 -5.29 3.98 4.36
N ILE A 21 -5.07 5.28 4.16
CA ILE A 21 -4.50 6.15 5.18
C ILE A 21 -5.44 6.28 6.38
N GLU A 22 -6.75 6.38 6.15
CA GLU A 22 -7.75 6.39 7.22
C GLU A 22 -7.73 5.09 8.04
N LYS A 23 -7.69 3.93 7.38
CA LYS A 23 -7.62 2.64 8.08
C LYS A 23 -6.33 2.44 8.86
N LEU A 24 -5.20 2.91 8.36
CA LEU A 24 -3.96 2.93 9.14
C LEU A 24 -4.13 3.76 10.41
N LYS A 25 -4.77 4.93 10.34
CA LYS A 25 -5.07 5.75 11.52
C LYS A 25 -5.99 5.04 12.51
N GLU A 26 -7.06 4.40 12.04
CA GLU A 26 -7.97 3.60 12.87
C GLU A 26 -7.24 2.44 13.59
N MET A 27 -6.25 1.85 12.94
CA MET A 27 -5.38 0.79 13.51
C MET A 27 -4.29 1.35 14.44
N GLY A 28 -4.33 2.65 14.75
CA GLY A 28 -3.43 3.32 15.67
C GLY A 28 -2.05 3.62 15.09
N PHE A 29 -1.92 3.69 13.77
CA PHE A 29 -0.72 4.24 13.13
C PHE A 29 -0.86 5.76 12.98
N THR A 30 0.22 6.49 13.22
CA THR A 30 0.33 7.91 12.86
C THR A 30 1.19 7.98 11.61
N VAL A 31 0.60 8.41 10.49
CA VAL A 31 1.29 8.55 9.21
C VAL A 31 1.92 9.93 9.13
N GLU A 32 3.24 9.98 9.05
CA GLU A 32 4.03 11.23 8.96
C GLU A 32 4.27 11.62 7.51
N PHE A 33 4.57 10.61 6.68
CA PHE A 33 4.75 10.76 5.25
C PHE A 33 4.10 9.57 4.54
N SER A 34 3.57 9.80 3.34
CA SER A 34 3.09 8.71 2.50
C SER A 34 3.17 9.05 1.02
N LYS A 35 3.28 8.00 0.21
CA LYS A 35 3.41 8.09 -1.24
C LYS A 35 2.57 7.00 -1.88
N HIS A 36 1.94 7.35 -3.00
CA HIS A 36 1.15 6.43 -3.81
C HIS A 36 1.83 6.23 -5.16
N HIS A 37 2.26 4.99 -5.40
CA HIS A 37 2.76 4.51 -6.68
C HIS A 37 1.62 3.82 -7.45
N TRP A 38 1.22 4.44 -8.55
CA TRP A 38 0.21 3.95 -9.47
C TRP A 38 0.40 4.65 -10.81
N ALA A 39 0.08 3.99 -11.91
CA ALA A 39 0.24 4.50 -13.26
C ALA A 39 -0.99 4.20 -14.13
N GLY A 40 -1.31 5.12 -15.04
CA GLY A 40 -2.24 4.88 -16.15
C GLY A 40 -3.65 4.49 -15.73
N ASP A 41 -4.07 3.29 -16.12
CA ASP A 41 -5.36 2.67 -15.86
C ASP A 41 -5.21 1.35 -15.07
N LEU A 42 -4.06 1.14 -14.43
CA LEU A 42 -3.76 -0.09 -13.72
C LEU A 42 -4.80 -0.37 -12.62
N PRO A 43 -5.35 -1.59 -12.53
CA PRO A 43 -6.33 -1.94 -11.50
C PRO A 43 -5.67 -2.28 -10.15
N PHE A 44 -4.44 -1.82 -9.91
CA PHE A 44 -3.66 -2.07 -8.71
C PHE A 44 -2.54 -1.04 -8.54
N GLY A 45 -2.01 -0.89 -7.33
CA GLY A 45 -0.89 -0.02 -7.04
C GLY A 45 -0.26 -0.27 -5.68
N LEU A 46 0.66 0.59 -5.28
CA LEU A 46 1.41 0.50 -4.04
C LEU A 46 1.30 1.81 -3.26
N VAL A 47 0.92 1.72 -1.98
CA VAL A 47 0.98 2.85 -1.04
C VAL A 47 2.10 2.57 -0.05
N MET A 48 3.02 3.52 0.11
CA MET A 48 4.05 3.46 1.14
C MET A 48 3.79 4.56 2.15
N ALA A 49 3.97 4.27 3.44
CA ALA A 49 3.77 5.21 4.52
C ALA A 49 4.87 5.07 5.57
N GLU A 50 5.46 6.18 5.96
CA GLU A 50 6.31 6.28 7.14
C GLU A 50 5.41 6.57 8.35
N THR A 51 5.56 5.75 9.39
CA THR A 51 4.68 5.82 10.57
C THR A 51 5.45 5.70 11.88
N ASN A 52 4.79 6.08 12.97
CA ASN A 52 5.32 5.94 14.33
C ASN A 52 5.63 4.49 14.76
N LYS A 53 5.17 3.47 14.03
CA LYS A 53 5.43 2.04 14.33
C LYS A 53 6.46 1.41 13.38
N GLY A 54 6.98 2.18 12.43
CA GLY A 54 7.84 1.71 11.35
C GLY A 54 7.22 1.94 9.97
N PRO A 55 7.96 1.62 8.89
CA PRO A 55 7.46 1.79 7.53
C PRO A 55 6.37 0.77 7.21
N VAL A 56 5.42 1.18 6.36
CA VAL A 56 4.28 0.37 5.92
C VAL A 56 4.18 0.43 4.40
N ALA A 57 4.14 -0.73 3.75
CA ALA A 57 3.97 -0.86 2.30
C ALA A 57 2.70 -1.67 2.01
N ILE A 58 1.76 -1.12 1.26
CA ILE A 58 0.45 -1.71 0.99
C ILE A 58 0.25 -1.83 -0.52
N ARG A 59 0.24 -3.07 -1.00
CA ARG A 59 -0.20 -3.36 -2.36
C ARG A 59 -1.72 -3.42 -2.38
N TRP A 60 -2.36 -2.59 -3.19
CA TRP A 60 -3.81 -2.58 -3.35
C TRP A 60 -4.20 -3.00 -4.76
N SER A 61 -5.42 -3.52 -4.90
CA SER A 61 -6.02 -3.82 -6.21
C SER A 61 -7.53 -3.60 -6.17
N LEU A 62 -8.13 -3.39 -7.34
CA LEU A 62 -9.58 -3.24 -7.46
C LEU A 62 -10.30 -4.53 -7.03
N GLY A 63 -11.44 -4.35 -6.38
CA GLY A 63 -12.28 -5.40 -5.83
C GLY A 63 -13.72 -4.94 -5.69
N LYS A 64 -14.55 -5.78 -5.06
CA LYS A 64 -15.98 -5.48 -4.84
C LYS A 64 -16.25 -4.75 -3.53
N GLU A 65 -15.37 -4.92 -2.56
CA GLU A 65 -15.50 -4.36 -1.22
C GLU A 65 -14.13 -3.92 -0.70
N PHE A 66 -14.14 -3.03 0.28
CA PHE A 66 -12.89 -2.58 0.91
C PHE A 66 -12.45 -3.59 1.96
N SER A 67 -11.24 -4.11 1.83
CA SER A 67 -10.63 -4.98 2.84
C SER A 67 -9.14 -4.72 2.92
N ILE A 68 -8.59 -4.77 4.13
CA ILE A 68 -7.18 -4.55 4.41
C ILE A 68 -6.64 -5.66 5.32
N ARG A 69 -5.43 -6.14 5.01
CA ARG A 69 -4.64 -7.01 5.88
C ARG A 69 -3.25 -6.43 6.03
N LEU A 70 -2.71 -6.45 7.24
CA LEU A 70 -1.36 -5.99 7.56
C LEU A 70 -0.63 -7.06 8.35
N GLU A 71 0.65 -7.24 8.04
CA GLU A 71 1.52 -8.21 8.68
C GLU A 71 2.83 -7.52 9.04
N ALA A 72 3.32 -7.75 10.26
CA ALA A 72 4.62 -7.26 10.70
C ALA A 72 5.71 -8.17 10.14
N VAL A 73 6.72 -7.56 9.52
CA VAL A 73 7.83 -8.25 8.87
C VAL A 73 9.17 -7.62 9.24
N ASP A 74 10.24 -8.32 8.91
CA ASP A 74 11.59 -7.79 8.92
C ASP A 74 11.86 -6.90 7.70
N GLU A 75 12.99 -6.22 7.71
CA GLU A 75 13.36 -5.21 6.71
C GLU A 75 13.62 -5.84 5.33
N GLU A 76 14.28 -7.00 5.27
CA GLU A 76 14.57 -7.70 4.02
C GLU A 76 13.27 -8.09 3.28
N THR A 77 12.29 -8.62 4.01
CA THR A 77 10.96 -8.93 3.45
C THR A 77 10.22 -7.68 2.97
N TYR A 78 10.32 -6.57 3.71
CA TYR A 78 9.69 -5.31 3.34
C TYR A 78 10.29 -4.75 2.04
N ASP A 79 11.62 -4.70 1.95
CA ASP A 79 12.32 -4.16 0.79
C ASP A 79 12.03 -4.98 -0.46
N GLY A 80 12.10 -6.32 -0.37
CA GLY A 80 11.74 -7.19 -1.48
C GLY A 80 10.29 -7.01 -1.94
N PHE A 81 9.35 -6.85 -1.00
CA PHE A 81 7.95 -6.59 -1.33
C PHE A 81 7.73 -5.27 -2.10
N VAL A 82 8.46 -4.22 -1.72
CA VAL A 82 8.42 -2.90 -2.38
C VAL A 82 9.04 -2.99 -3.77
N GLU A 83 10.24 -3.57 -3.88
CA GLU A 83 10.96 -3.74 -5.14
C GLU A 83 10.13 -4.52 -6.16
N ASP A 84 9.64 -5.71 -5.78
CA ASP A 84 8.80 -6.55 -6.63
C ASP A 84 7.57 -5.79 -7.12
N THR A 85 6.86 -5.11 -6.21
CA THR A 85 5.62 -4.40 -6.56
C THR A 85 5.89 -3.21 -7.49
N LEU A 86 6.98 -2.48 -7.28
CA LEU A 86 7.37 -1.38 -8.16
C LEU A 86 7.80 -1.88 -9.53
N GLU A 87 8.51 -3.01 -9.61
CA GLU A 87 8.87 -3.63 -10.89
C GLU A 87 7.61 -3.99 -11.69
N TYR A 88 6.60 -4.60 -11.05
CA TYR A 88 5.32 -4.90 -11.70
C TYR A 88 4.60 -3.65 -12.21
N ILE A 89 4.54 -2.58 -11.41
CA ILE A 89 3.88 -1.33 -11.82
C ILE A 89 4.62 -0.70 -13.00
N ASN A 90 5.95 -0.66 -12.96
CA ASN A 90 6.77 -0.05 -14.00
C ASN A 90 6.78 -0.87 -15.30
N ALA A 91 6.79 -2.20 -15.21
CA ALA A 91 6.78 -3.09 -16.37
C ALA A 91 5.47 -2.98 -17.17
N ASP A 92 4.34 -2.75 -16.49
CA ASP A 92 3.01 -2.60 -17.12
C ASP A 92 2.70 -1.15 -17.55
N SER A 93 3.58 -0.20 -17.23
CA SER A 93 3.47 1.21 -17.62
C SER A 93 4.17 1.54 -18.96
N GLY A 94 4.75 0.52 -19.62
CA GLY A 94 5.56 0.63 -20.84
C GLY A 94 4.83 0.30 -22.14
#